data_AF-A0AAQ0CSA6-F1
#
_entry.id   AF-A0AAQ0CSA6-F1
#
_cell.length_a   1.000
_cell.length_b   1.000
_cell.length_c   1.000
_cell.angle_alpha   90.00
_cell.angle_beta   90.00
_cell.angle_gamma   90.00
#
_symmetry.space_group_name_H-M   'P 1'
#
loop_
_entity.id
_entity.type
_entity.pdbx_description
1 polymer ?
#
loop_
_entity_poly.entity_id
_entity_poly.type
_entity_poly.pdbx_seq_one_letter_code
_entity_poly.pdbx_strand_id
1 'polypeptide(L)'
;MELNDTLRVPLAPPVVREALEDLALLRASFDHCESFVKLAHGEFALTITVPLGPLRARYDVRAHAAAEQGDAEGQPRRVLNFKARADGLGALRGQVELVLMPDDDATATRIEYVVWATASGPLAELPGRQIDNALREWTDAFFREFCAVVQAKHGLAPNRASAAAQRRQHVFLRPASLMAATKRSLPPHLGGTLSGRAASALRHRDSGTVPVWAWAAMIVFVALLLYAARWFNGG
;
A
#
# COMPACT_ATOMS: atom_id res chain seq x y z
N MET A 1 14.43 4.23 -6.60
CA MET A 1 14.88 4.23 -5.19
C MET A 1 15.21 2.80 -4.81
N GLU A 2 16.14 2.62 -3.89
CA GLU A 2 16.59 1.32 -3.41
C GLU A 2 16.69 1.40 -1.88
N LEU A 3 16.08 0.44 -1.20
CA LEU A 3 16.07 0.33 0.25
C LEU A 3 16.57 -1.06 0.63
N ASN A 4 17.72 -1.11 1.30
CA ASN A 4 18.25 -2.32 1.90
C ASN A 4 18.21 -2.18 3.43
N ASP A 5 17.77 -3.24 4.11
CA ASP A 5 17.89 -3.36 5.56
C ASP A 5 17.92 -4.82 6.01
N THR A 6 18.25 -5.00 7.29
CA THR A 6 18.27 -6.29 7.96
C THR A 6 17.46 -6.23 9.25
N LEU A 7 16.67 -7.26 9.50
CA LEU A 7 15.81 -7.40 10.66
C LEU A 7 16.14 -8.69 11.39
N ARG A 8 16.02 -8.67 12.72
CA ARG A 8 16.04 -9.87 13.56
C ARG A 8 14.63 -10.23 14.05
N VAL A 9 14.19 -11.44 13.75
CA VAL A 9 12.95 -12.04 14.25
C VAL A 9 13.29 -13.10 15.29
N PRO A 10 12.81 -13.00 16.55
CA PRO A 10 13.14 -13.95 17.62
C PRO A 10 12.30 -15.24 17.52
N LEU A 11 12.31 -15.88 16.35
CA LEU A 11 11.65 -17.15 16.03
C LEU A 11 12.54 -17.97 15.12
N ALA A 12 12.40 -19.30 15.18
CA ALA A 12 13.18 -20.21 14.34
C ALA A 12 12.85 -20.02 12.84
N PRO A 13 13.83 -20.14 11.92
CA PRO A 13 13.62 -19.96 10.48
C PRO A 13 12.46 -20.75 9.86
N PRO A 14 12.21 -22.04 10.19
CA PRO A 14 11.05 -22.75 9.63
C PRO A 14 9.71 -22.13 10.04
N VAL A 15 9.61 -21.61 11.27
CA VAL A 15 8.38 -20.96 11.78
C VAL A 15 8.13 -19.65 11.04
N VAL A 16 9.17 -18.85 10.83
CA VAL A 16 9.07 -17.58 10.10
C VAL A 16 8.65 -17.83 8.64
N ARG A 17 9.25 -18.82 7.99
CA ARG A 17 8.92 -19.20 6.61
C ARG A 17 7.46 -19.62 6.47
N GLU A 18 6.96 -20.51 7.33
CA GLU A 18 5.56 -20.92 7.32
C GLU A 18 4.63 -19.72 7.57
N ALA A 19 4.99 -18.84 8.50
CA ALA A 19 4.19 -17.67 8.82
C ALA A 19 4.12 -16.63 7.67
N LEU A 20 5.17 -16.52 6.84
CA LEU A 20 5.17 -15.69 5.63
C LEU A 20 4.34 -16.28 4.48
N GLU A 21 3.87 -17.52 4.59
CA GLU A 21 2.97 -18.17 3.63
C GLU A 21 1.50 -18.15 4.09
N ASP A 22 1.28 -17.93 5.40
CA ASP A 22 -0.03 -17.88 6.01
C ASP A 22 -0.70 -16.51 5.81
N LEU A 23 -1.69 -16.47 4.91
CA LEU A 23 -2.43 -15.25 4.58
C LEU A 23 -3.10 -14.60 5.81
N ALA A 24 -3.55 -15.40 6.78
CA ALA A 24 -4.22 -14.88 7.96
C ALA A 24 -3.24 -14.15 8.88
N LEU A 25 -2.03 -14.70 9.05
CA LEU A 25 -0.97 -14.07 9.84
C LEU A 25 -0.45 -12.81 9.16
N LEU A 26 -0.20 -12.85 7.85
CA LEU A 26 0.21 -11.67 7.10
C LEU A 26 -0.85 -10.56 7.20
N ARG A 27 -2.14 -10.88 7.05
CA ARG A 27 -3.23 -9.92 7.21
C ARG A 27 -3.25 -9.30 8.60
N ALA A 28 -3.07 -10.11 9.65
CA ALA A 28 -3.03 -9.63 11.03
C ALA A 28 -1.79 -8.78 11.34
N SER A 29 -0.71 -8.93 10.56
CA SER A 29 0.53 -8.17 10.73
C SER A 29 0.49 -6.78 10.11
N PHE A 30 -0.48 -6.51 9.22
CA PHE A 30 -0.65 -5.20 8.62
C PHE A 30 -1.62 -4.34 9.44
N ASP A 31 -1.07 -3.32 10.08
CA ASP A 31 -1.88 -2.26 10.69
C ASP A 31 -2.79 -1.60 9.64
N HIS A 32 -4.07 -1.45 9.99
CA HIS A 32 -5.09 -0.85 9.11
C HIS A 32 -5.27 -1.55 7.75
N CYS A 33 -5.05 -2.88 7.71
CA CYS A 33 -5.42 -3.69 6.55
C CYS A 33 -6.94 -3.90 6.47
N GLU A 34 -7.54 -3.43 5.38
CA GLU A 34 -8.98 -3.52 5.17
C GLU A 34 -9.36 -4.80 4.43
N SER A 35 -8.68 -5.09 3.32
CA SER A 35 -8.91 -6.29 2.51
C SER A 35 -7.58 -6.93 2.18
N PHE A 36 -7.47 -8.26 2.27
CA PHE A 36 -6.31 -8.99 1.82
C PHE A 36 -6.78 -10.35 1.30
N VAL A 37 -6.68 -10.54 -0.01
CA VAL A 37 -7.14 -11.74 -0.70
C VAL A 37 -6.05 -12.26 -1.63
N LYS A 38 -5.96 -13.59 -1.70
CA LYS A 38 -5.17 -14.28 -2.72
C LYS A 38 -6.05 -14.48 -3.95
N LEU A 39 -5.61 -13.95 -5.09
CA LEU A 39 -6.25 -14.08 -6.39
C LEU A 39 -5.74 -15.33 -7.12
N ALA A 40 -6.25 -15.57 -8.32
CA ALA A 40 -5.76 -16.63 -9.21
C ALA A 40 -4.27 -16.42 -9.54
N HIS A 41 -3.58 -17.50 -9.91
CA HIS A 41 -2.17 -17.49 -10.34
C HIS A 41 -1.16 -16.99 -9.29
N GLY A 42 -1.51 -17.00 -8.00
CA GLY A 42 -0.58 -16.58 -6.94
C GLY A 42 -0.45 -15.06 -6.82
N GLU A 43 -1.37 -14.31 -7.43
CA GLU A 43 -1.48 -12.87 -7.21
C GLU A 43 -2.13 -12.57 -5.85
N PHE A 44 -1.76 -11.43 -5.30
CA PHE A 44 -2.25 -10.92 -4.02
C PHE A 44 -2.85 -9.55 -4.24
N ALA A 45 -4.01 -9.33 -3.61
CA ALA A 45 -4.72 -8.07 -3.61
C ALA A 45 -4.93 -7.61 -2.17
N LEU A 46 -4.38 -6.45 -1.84
CA LEU A 46 -4.44 -5.87 -0.50
C LEU A 46 -4.95 -4.43 -0.61
N THR A 47 -5.85 -4.02 0.27
CA THR A 47 -6.18 -2.62 0.50
C THR A 47 -5.80 -2.24 1.92
N ILE A 48 -4.92 -1.25 2.07
CA ILE A 48 -4.34 -0.85 3.35
C ILE A 48 -4.28 0.67 3.46
N THR A 49 -4.51 1.20 4.66
CA THR A 49 -4.30 2.63 4.94
C THR A 49 -2.97 2.82 5.65
N VAL A 50 -2.03 3.51 5.00
CA VAL A 50 -0.72 3.82 5.58
C VAL A 50 -0.83 5.15 6.34
N PRO A 51 -0.58 5.19 7.65
CA PRO A 51 -0.69 6.44 8.44
C PRO A 51 0.61 7.27 8.44
N LEU A 52 1.61 6.90 7.65
CA LEU A 52 3.00 7.35 7.81
C LEU A 52 3.36 8.52 6.88
N GLY A 53 3.69 9.66 7.48
CA GLY A 53 4.39 10.77 6.84
C GLY A 53 3.86 11.15 5.44
N PRO A 54 4.75 11.33 4.44
CA PRO A 54 4.34 11.73 3.09
C PRO A 54 3.70 10.60 2.28
N LEU A 55 3.69 9.38 2.81
CA LEU A 55 2.99 8.22 2.25
C LEU A 55 1.61 8.03 2.88
N ARG A 56 1.09 9.03 3.61
CA ARG A 56 -0.20 8.91 4.26
C ARG A 56 -1.34 8.87 3.24
N ALA A 57 -1.84 7.67 2.94
CA ALA A 57 -2.99 7.46 2.07
C ALA A 57 -3.57 6.04 2.22
N ARG A 58 -4.73 5.84 1.60
CA ARG A 58 -5.26 4.52 1.30
C ARG A 58 -4.60 4.00 0.02
N TYR A 59 -4.04 2.80 0.08
CA TYR A 59 -3.41 2.15 -1.06
C TYR A 59 -4.18 0.89 -1.46
N ASP A 60 -4.39 0.75 -2.76
CA ASP A 60 -4.71 -0.52 -3.39
C ASP A 60 -3.43 -1.13 -3.95
N VAL A 61 -3.07 -2.29 -3.41
CA VAL A 61 -1.85 -3.02 -3.71
C VAL A 61 -2.17 -4.29 -4.47
N ARG A 62 -1.41 -4.53 -5.53
CA ARG A 62 -1.32 -5.80 -6.24
C ARG A 62 0.11 -6.30 -6.12
N ALA A 63 0.28 -7.54 -5.68
CA ALA A 63 1.58 -8.19 -5.62
C ALA A 63 1.53 -9.56 -6.28
N HIS A 64 2.65 -10.00 -6.84
CA HIS A 64 2.79 -11.36 -7.37
C HIS A 64 4.16 -11.89 -7.01
N ALA A 65 4.21 -13.17 -6.65
CA ALA A 65 5.47 -13.87 -6.48
C ALA A 65 6.16 -13.99 -7.86
N ALA A 66 7.37 -13.46 -7.97
CA ALA A 66 8.14 -13.48 -9.21
C ALA A 66 9.06 -14.71 -9.25
N ALA A 67 9.68 -15.06 -8.12
CA ALA A 67 10.52 -16.22 -7.97
C ALA A 67 10.56 -16.71 -6.53
N GLU A 68 10.58 -18.02 -6.36
CA GLU A 68 10.94 -18.73 -5.14
C GLU A 68 12.04 -19.71 -5.51
N GLN A 69 13.28 -19.33 -5.21
CA GLN A 69 14.43 -20.17 -5.50
C GLN A 69 15.46 -19.95 -4.42
N GLY A 70 16.13 -21.03 -4.00
CA GLY A 70 17.33 -20.89 -3.18
C GLY A 70 18.36 -20.04 -3.92
N ASP A 71 19.10 -19.18 -3.21
CA ASP A 71 20.30 -18.58 -3.78
C ASP A 71 21.38 -19.66 -4.08
N ALA A 72 22.53 -19.25 -4.60
CA ALA A 72 23.62 -20.19 -4.92
C ALA A 72 24.13 -20.92 -3.67
N GLU A 73 23.92 -20.34 -2.50
CA GLU A 73 24.24 -20.85 -1.18
C GLU A 73 23.12 -21.71 -0.55
N GLY A 74 21.99 -21.90 -1.25
CA GLY A 74 20.86 -22.70 -0.79
C GLY A 74 19.96 -22.01 0.25
N GLN A 75 20.13 -20.71 0.46
CA GLN A 75 19.29 -19.92 1.37
C GLN A 75 17.95 -19.60 0.71
N PRO A 76 16.83 -19.69 1.46
CA PRO A 76 15.51 -19.40 0.92
C PRO A 76 15.41 -17.91 0.55
N ARG A 77 15.42 -17.63 -0.76
CA ARG A 77 15.22 -16.31 -1.35
C ARG A 77 13.84 -16.23 -1.98
N ARG A 78 13.12 -15.15 -1.68
CA ARG A 78 11.79 -14.88 -2.23
C ARG A 78 11.75 -13.51 -2.87
N VAL A 79 11.26 -13.47 -4.10
CA VAL A 79 11.17 -12.22 -4.87
C VAL A 79 9.70 -11.95 -5.20
N LEU A 80 9.22 -10.76 -4.81
CA LEU A 80 7.86 -10.32 -5.03
C LEU A 80 7.86 -9.02 -5.81
N ASN A 81 7.06 -8.97 -6.86
CA ASN A 81 6.79 -7.71 -7.55
C ASN A 81 5.50 -7.11 -7.00
N PHE A 82 5.48 -5.80 -6.83
CA PHE A 82 4.32 -5.09 -6.32
C PHE A 82 4.01 -3.82 -7.09
N LYS A 83 2.74 -3.44 -7.05
CA LYS A 83 2.22 -2.18 -7.52
C LYS A 83 1.20 -1.69 -6.50
N ALA A 84 1.51 -0.56 -5.86
CA ALA A 84 0.63 0.14 -4.95
C ALA A 84 0.14 1.43 -5.60
N ARG A 85 -1.15 1.71 -5.49
CA ARG A 85 -1.77 2.95 -6.01
C ARG A 85 -2.55 3.62 -4.89
N ALA A 86 -2.37 4.92 -4.74
CA ALA A 86 -3.16 5.76 -3.86
C ALA A 86 -3.78 6.91 -4.68
N ASP A 87 -5.10 7.07 -4.56
CA ASP A 87 -5.80 8.14 -5.28
C ASP A 87 -5.36 9.52 -4.75
N GLY A 88 -5.05 10.42 -5.68
CA GLY A 88 -4.53 11.75 -5.37
C GLY A 88 -3.06 11.81 -4.96
N LEU A 89 -2.43 10.68 -4.61
CA LEU A 89 -1.01 10.63 -4.22
C LEU A 89 -0.13 10.02 -5.32
N GLY A 90 -0.66 9.08 -6.12
CA GLY A 90 0.07 8.48 -7.25
C GLY A 90 0.23 6.98 -7.12
N ALA A 91 1.33 6.43 -7.65
CA ALA A 91 1.59 5.00 -7.58
C ALA A 91 3.07 4.68 -7.34
N LEU A 92 3.31 3.60 -6.60
CA LEU A 92 4.61 3.02 -6.33
C LEU A 92 4.65 1.62 -6.93
N ARG A 93 5.60 1.35 -7.84
CA ARG A 93 5.82 0.00 -8.39
C ARG A 93 7.22 -0.46 -8.06
N GLY A 94 7.41 -1.74 -7.85
CA GLY A 94 8.71 -2.24 -7.46
C GLY A 94 8.80 -3.74 -7.32
N GLN A 95 9.94 -4.15 -6.80
CA GLN A 95 10.28 -5.50 -6.45
C GLN A 95 10.84 -5.51 -5.03
N VAL A 96 10.49 -6.54 -4.27
CA VAL A 96 11.01 -6.84 -2.95
C VAL A 96 11.68 -8.18 -3.01
N GLU A 97 12.90 -8.25 -2.51
CA GLU A 97 13.64 -9.47 -2.27
C GLU A 97 13.77 -9.69 -0.78
N LEU A 98 13.56 -10.94 -0.34
CA LEU A 98 13.65 -11.39 1.03
C LEU A 98 14.58 -12.60 1.10
N VAL A 99 15.57 -12.56 1.98
CA VAL A 99 16.48 -13.66 2.28
C VAL A 99 16.37 -13.98 3.77
N LEU A 100 16.09 -15.24 4.10
CA LEU A 100 15.97 -15.69 5.48
C LEU A 100 17.19 -16.53 5.86
N MET A 101 17.91 -16.07 6.88
CA MET A 101 19.08 -16.76 7.44
C MET A 101 18.84 -17.16 8.90
N PRO A 102 19.38 -18.30 9.34
CA PRO A 102 19.48 -18.59 10.77
C PRO A 102 20.39 -17.56 11.43
N ASP A 103 19.99 -17.11 12.63
CA ASP A 103 20.87 -16.37 13.54
C ASP A 103 21.72 -17.37 14.36
N ASP A 104 22.77 -16.89 15.03
CA ASP A 104 23.82 -17.74 15.64
C ASP A 104 23.29 -18.86 16.55
N ASP A 105 22.16 -18.64 17.24
CA ASP A 105 21.55 -19.60 18.17
C ASP A 105 20.46 -20.51 17.52
N ALA A 106 20.19 -20.39 16.21
CA ALA A 106 19.10 -21.07 15.48
C ALA A 106 17.67 -20.89 16.03
N THR A 107 17.50 -20.14 17.13
CA THR A 107 16.23 -19.77 17.75
C THR A 107 15.68 -18.44 17.22
N ALA A 108 16.49 -17.71 16.47
CA ALA A 108 16.13 -16.48 15.80
C ALA A 108 16.45 -16.55 14.30
N THR A 109 15.77 -15.72 13.52
CA THR A 109 15.92 -15.59 12.08
C THR A 109 16.35 -14.18 11.76
N ARG A 110 17.42 -14.04 10.98
CA ARG A 110 17.81 -12.79 10.35
C ARG A 110 17.14 -12.72 8.97
N ILE A 111 16.35 -11.68 8.76
CA ILE A 111 15.67 -11.41 7.48
C ILE A 111 16.39 -10.23 6.84
N GLU A 112 17.02 -10.46 5.71
CA GLU A 112 17.56 -9.39 4.88
C GLU A 112 16.56 -9.08 3.79
N TYR A 113 16.34 -7.80 3.53
CA TYR A 113 15.41 -7.39 2.48
C TYR A 113 15.96 -6.26 1.64
N VAL A 114 15.65 -6.32 0.35
CA VAL A 114 15.97 -5.28 -0.61
C VAL A 114 14.70 -4.89 -1.37
N VAL A 115 14.38 -3.61 -1.36
CA VAL A 115 13.22 -3.05 -2.06
C VAL A 115 13.71 -2.11 -3.16
N TRP A 116 13.43 -2.46 -4.41
CA TRP A 116 13.58 -1.55 -5.54
C TRP A 116 12.23 -0.99 -5.90
N ALA A 117 12.07 0.33 -5.84
CA ALA A 117 10.79 0.97 -6.13
C ALA A 117 10.94 2.21 -7.04
N THR A 118 9.88 2.47 -7.78
CA THR A 118 9.71 3.66 -8.63
C THR A 118 8.38 4.30 -8.31
N ALA A 119 8.43 5.55 -7.84
CA ALA A 119 7.26 6.38 -7.61
C ALA A 119 6.82 7.07 -8.91
N SER A 120 5.53 7.38 -9.01
CA SER A 120 4.91 8.06 -10.15
C SER A 120 3.74 8.94 -9.67
N GLY A 121 3.45 10.01 -10.41
CA GLY A 121 2.47 11.02 -10.00
C GLY A 121 3.02 11.93 -8.90
N PRO A 122 2.16 12.50 -8.04
CA PRO A 122 2.58 13.41 -6.95
C PRO A 122 3.62 12.80 -6.00
N LEU A 123 3.59 11.49 -5.77
CA LEU A 123 4.62 10.77 -5.00
C LEU A 123 6.03 10.92 -5.59
N ALA A 124 6.18 11.05 -6.91
CA ALA A 124 7.48 11.18 -7.56
C ALA A 124 8.11 12.57 -7.35
N GLU A 125 7.32 13.56 -6.93
CA GLU A 125 7.81 14.91 -6.63
C GLU A 125 8.46 14.99 -5.25
N LEU A 126 8.24 13.98 -4.40
CA LEU A 126 8.84 13.91 -3.07
C LEU A 126 10.32 13.54 -3.15
N PRO A 127 11.17 14.06 -2.25
CA PRO A 127 12.55 13.61 -2.14
C PRO A 127 12.61 12.12 -1.80
N GLY A 128 13.38 11.33 -2.57
CA GLY A 128 13.49 9.87 -2.41
C GLY A 128 13.73 9.43 -0.95
N ARG A 129 14.65 10.11 -0.26
CA ARG A 129 14.94 9.87 1.18
C ARG A 129 13.72 9.89 2.10
N GLN A 130 12.70 10.71 1.79
CA GLN A 130 11.50 10.78 2.61
C GLN A 130 10.61 9.56 2.38
N ILE A 131 10.54 9.08 1.14
CA ILE A 131 9.84 7.85 0.79
C ILE A 131 10.57 6.66 1.43
N ASP A 132 11.90 6.61 1.32
CA ASP A 132 12.72 5.52 1.88
C ASP A 132 12.57 5.44 3.41
N ASN A 133 12.58 6.57 4.12
CA ASN A 133 12.37 6.60 5.57
C ASN A 133 10.96 6.12 5.96
N ALA A 134 9.93 6.57 5.23
CA ALA A 134 8.56 6.15 5.49
C ALA A 134 8.34 4.66 5.19
N LEU A 135 8.99 4.12 4.15
CA LEU A 135 8.98 2.69 3.86
C LEU A 135 9.70 1.89 4.94
N ARG A 136 10.85 2.36 5.44
CA ARG A 136 11.56 1.69 6.56
C ARG A 136 10.71 1.64 7.81
N GLU A 137 10.12 2.77 8.21
CA GLU A 137 9.21 2.82 9.36
C GLU A 137 8.00 1.89 9.20
N TRP A 138 7.45 1.80 7.99
CA TRP A 138 6.36 0.89 7.68
C TRP A 138 6.76 -0.58 7.79
N THR A 139 7.93 -0.95 7.24
CA THR A 139 8.48 -2.30 7.31
C THR A 139 8.78 -2.71 8.75
N ASP A 140 9.36 -1.81 9.55
CA ASP A 140 9.62 -2.03 10.98
C ASP A 140 8.32 -2.27 11.76
N ALA A 141 7.27 -1.49 11.47
CA ALA A 141 5.95 -1.68 12.09
C ALA A 141 5.33 -3.03 11.71
N PHE A 142 5.36 -3.39 10.42
CA PHE A 142 4.87 -4.68 9.93
C PHE A 142 5.57 -5.84 10.63
N PHE A 143 6.90 -5.86 10.66
CA PHE A 143 7.63 -7.00 11.22
C PHE A 143 7.52 -7.08 12.74
N ARG A 144 7.38 -5.94 13.42
CA ARG A 144 7.08 -5.90 14.86
C ARG A 144 5.75 -6.57 15.16
N GLU A 145 4.71 -6.25 14.40
CA GLU A 145 3.39 -6.86 14.59
C GLU A 145 3.38 -8.32 14.12
N PHE A 146 4.03 -8.65 13.02
CA PHE A 146 4.25 -10.02 12.56
C PHE A 146 4.87 -10.89 13.65
N CYS A 147 5.96 -10.43 14.29
CA CYS A 147 6.57 -11.15 15.41
C CYS A 147 5.56 -11.41 16.53
N ALA A 148 4.76 -10.41 16.90
CA ALA A 148 3.77 -10.53 17.97
C ALA A 148 2.64 -11.52 17.61
N VAL A 149 2.12 -11.44 16.38
CA VAL A 149 1.06 -12.31 15.87
C VAL A 149 1.54 -13.76 15.80
N VAL A 150 2.75 -14.01 15.29
CA VAL A 150 3.30 -15.36 15.18
C VAL A 150 3.62 -15.94 16.56
N GLN A 151 4.22 -15.16 17.47
CA GLN A 151 4.43 -15.59 18.86
C GLN A 151 3.11 -15.95 19.55
N ALA A 152 2.04 -15.18 19.31
CA ALA A 152 0.72 -15.48 19.85
C ALA A 152 0.13 -16.78 19.27
N LYS A 153 0.29 -17.05 17.97
CA LYS A 153 -0.12 -18.33 17.35
C LYS A 153 0.56 -19.54 18.02
N HIS A 154 1.83 -19.39 18.41
CA HIS A 154 2.61 -20.46 19.07
C HIS A 154 2.52 -20.45 20.61
N GLY A 155 1.64 -19.62 21.21
CA GLY A 155 1.46 -19.56 22.66
C GLY A 155 2.64 -18.98 23.44
N LEU A 156 3.58 -18.31 22.75
CA LEU A 156 4.77 -17.68 23.35
C LEU A 156 4.49 -16.25 23.84
N ALA A 157 3.40 -15.63 23.36
CA ALA A 157 2.99 -14.29 23.74
C ALA A 157 1.47 -14.22 23.96
N PRO A 158 0.97 -13.31 24.82
CA PRO A 158 -0.46 -13.09 24.98
C PRO A 158 -1.09 -12.57 23.69
N ASN A 159 -2.24 -13.13 23.31
CA ASN A 159 -2.98 -12.71 22.12
C ASN A 159 -3.48 -11.27 22.29
N ARG A 160 -2.88 -10.33 21.55
CA ARG A 160 -3.22 -8.90 21.59
C ARG A 160 -4.57 -8.56 20.97
N ALA A 161 -5.23 -9.49 20.25
CA ALA A 161 -6.56 -9.27 19.69
C ALA A 161 -7.61 -8.91 20.74
N SER A 162 -7.36 -9.22 22.03
CA SER A 162 -8.28 -8.89 23.13
C SER A 162 -8.09 -7.50 23.75
N ALA A 163 -7.03 -6.73 23.42
CA ALA A 163 -6.62 -5.57 24.26
C ALA A 163 -6.72 -4.18 23.60
N ALA A 164 -7.07 -4.05 22.32
CA ALA A 164 -7.04 -2.75 21.64
C ALA A 164 -8.37 -2.38 20.97
N ALA A 165 -9.40 -2.14 21.78
CA ALA A 165 -10.27 -1.01 21.45
C ALA A 165 -9.37 0.23 21.48
N GLN A 166 -8.90 0.65 20.30
CA GLN A 166 -8.12 1.87 20.12
C GLN A 166 -8.82 3.00 20.87
N ARG A 167 -8.22 3.43 21.98
CA ARG A 167 -8.64 4.60 22.73
C ARG A 167 -8.50 5.76 21.74
N ARG A 168 -9.61 6.22 21.17
CA ARG A 168 -9.67 7.42 20.32
C ARG A 168 -9.21 8.61 21.17
N GLN A 169 -7.90 8.86 21.22
CA GLN A 169 -7.29 9.99 21.92
C GLN A 169 -7.32 11.25 21.04
N HIS A 170 -8.46 11.58 20.43
CA HIS A 170 -8.69 12.93 19.91
C HIS A 170 -10.19 13.24 20.02
N VAL A 171 -10.69 13.33 21.25
CA VAL A 171 -11.87 14.16 21.53
C VAL A 171 -11.36 15.59 21.52
N PHE A 172 -11.38 16.23 20.34
CA PHE A 172 -11.37 17.67 20.25
C PHE A 172 -12.61 18.17 21.01
N LEU A 173 -12.43 18.54 22.28
CA LEU A 173 -13.33 19.46 22.95
C LEU A 173 -13.22 20.78 22.19
N ARG A 174 -14.01 20.95 21.14
CA ARG A 174 -14.30 22.29 20.63
C ARG A 174 -15.07 23.01 21.73
N PRO A 175 -14.58 24.13 22.28
CA PRO A 175 -15.39 24.93 23.17
C PRO A 175 -16.62 25.40 22.37
N ALA A 176 -17.80 25.18 22.96
CA ALA A 176 -19.04 25.73 22.46
C ALA A 176 -18.86 27.24 22.27
N SER A 177 -19.11 27.71 21.05
CA SER A 177 -19.23 29.12 20.71
C SER A 177 -20.41 29.73 21.47
N LEU A 178 -20.14 30.24 22.66
CA LEU A 178 -21.01 31.16 23.37
C LEU A 178 -20.35 32.53 23.28
N MET A 179 -20.97 33.43 22.49
CA MET A 179 -20.90 34.89 22.53
C MET A 179 -20.87 35.47 21.11
N ALA A 180 -22.05 35.86 20.60
CA ALA A 180 -22.27 37.08 19.81
C ALA A 180 -23.69 37.07 19.20
N ALA A 181 -24.70 37.26 20.04
CA ALA A 181 -26.05 37.57 19.57
C ALA A 181 -26.51 38.85 20.26
N THR A 182 -26.16 40.01 19.69
CA THR A 182 -26.92 41.23 19.96
C THR A 182 -26.77 42.27 18.85
N LYS A 183 -27.96 42.69 18.37
CA LYS A 183 -28.31 43.99 17.76
C LYS A 183 -28.12 44.17 16.24
N ARG A 184 -29.23 43.83 15.59
CA ARG A 184 -29.93 44.48 14.48
C ARG A 184 -29.56 45.96 14.20
N SER A 185 -29.39 46.28 12.92
CA SER A 185 -29.73 47.57 12.32
C SER A 185 -30.08 47.40 10.83
N LEU A 186 -31.29 47.82 10.45
CA LEU A 186 -31.75 48.25 9.10
C LEU A 186 -31.23 49.72 8.90
N PRO A 187 -31.11 50.37 7.72
CA PRO A 187 -32.05 50.32 6.57
C PRO A 187 -31.44 50.67 5.18
N PRO A 188 -32.18 51.37 4.27
CA PRO A 188 -33.18 50.95 3.26
C PRO A 188 -32.50 50.59 1.90
N HIS A 189 -33.13 50.33 0.74
CA HIS A 189 -33.47 51.29 -0.35
C HIS A 189 -34.25 50.57 -1.48
N LEU A 190 -35.14 51.32 -2.13
CA LEU A 190 -35.85 51.01 -3.39
C LEU A 190 -34.93 51.11 -4.63
N GLY A 191 -35.22 50.29 -5.65
CA GLY A 191 -35.21 50.71 -7.06
C GLY A 191 -33.98 50.40 -7.92
N GLY A 192 -34.25 49.99 -9.17
CA GLY A 192 -33.35 50.29 -10.30
C GLY A 192 -32.72 49.12 -11.08
N THR A 193 -33.42 48.69 -12.13
CA THR A 193 -32.94 48.47 -13.51
C THR A 193 -31.57 47.82 -13.85
N LEU A 194 -31.67 46.75 -14.63
CA LEU A 194 -30.96 46.44 -15.91
C LEU A 194 -29.42 46.35 -15.98
N SER A 195 -29.03 45.27 -16.66
CA SER A 195 -27.91 45.13 -17.61
C SER A 195 -26.55 44.72 -17.05
N GLY A 196 -26.01 43.63 -17.61
CA GLY A 196 -24.59 43.32 -17.50
C GLY A 196 -24.24 41.84 -17.69
N ARG A 197 -24.03 41.44 -18.95
CA ARG A 197 -23.44 40.15 -19.37
C ARG A 197 -22.14 39.83 -18.60
N ALA A 198 -21.89 38.54 -18.32
CA ALA A 198 -20.72 37.83 -18.86
C ALA A 198 -20.72 36.33 -18.49
N ALA A 199 -20.42 35.50 -19.51
CA ALA A 199 -19.66 34.24 -19.51
C ALA A 199 -19.80 33.30 -18.28
N SER A 200 -20.16 32.03 -18.41
CA SER A 200 -19.51 31.07 -19.32
C SER A 200 -20.41 29.83 -19.44
N ALA A 201 -20.62 29.37 -20.67
CA ALA A 201 -21.26 28.09 -20.92
C ALA A 201 -20.42 26.95 -20.32
N LEU A 202 -21.05 26.19 -19.41
CA LEU A 202 -20.58 24.89 -18.96
C LEU A 202 -20.55 23.95 -20.18
N ARG A 203 -19.35 23.65 -20.68
CA ARG A 203 -19.17 22.50 -21.59
C ARG A 203 -19.20 21.23 -20.75
N HIS A 204 -20.28 20.49 -20.92
CA HIS A 204 -20.37 19.07 -20.59
C HIS A 204 -19.24 18.35 -21.32
N ARG A 205 -18.34 17.70 -20.57
CA ARG A 205 -17.26 16.90 -21.14
C ARG A 205 -17.80 15.50 -21.38
N ASP A 206 -18.19 15.25 -22.62
CA ASP A 206 -18.59 13.91 -23.07
C ASP A 206 -17.43 12.94 -22.87
N SER A 207 -17.66 11.93 -22.03
CA SER A 207 -16.80 10.75 -21.93
C SER A 207 -17.00 9.93 -23.18
N GLY A 208 -16.17 10.17 -24.19
CA GLY A 208 -16.14 9.40 -25.42
C GLY A 208 -15.87 7.93 -25.12
N THR A 209 -16.90 7.09 -25.24
CA THR A 209 -16.75 5.64 -25.30
C THR A 209 -15.90 5.31 -26.51
N VAL A 210 -14.71 4.76 -26.27
CA VAL A 210 -13.81 4.30 -27.34
C VAL A 210 -14.58 3.37 -28.30
N PRO A 211 -14.49 3.58 -29.62
CA PRO A 211 -15.20 2.78 -30.60
C PRO A 211 -14.93 1.29 -30.42
N VAL A 212 -15.93 0.43 -30.61
CA VAL A 212 -15.81 -1.03 -30.45
C VAL A 212 -14.67 -1.63 -31.30
N TRP A 213 -14.38 -1.04 -32.46
CA TRP A 213 -13.26 -1.47 -33.30
C TRP A 213 -11.88 -1.23 -32.65
N ALA A 214 -11.74 -0.21 -31.80
CA ALA A 214 -10.50 0.08 -31.09
C ALA A 214 -10.23 -0.96 -29.98
N TRP A 215 -11.29 -1.47 -29.35
CA TRP A 215 -11.18 -2.60 -28.42
C TRP A 215 -10.77 -3.89 -29.15
N ALA A 216 -11.36 -4.17 -30.31
CA ALA A 216 -10.99 -5.33 -31.10
C ALA A 216 -9.53 -5.26 -31.57
N ALA A 217 -9.07 -4.09 -32.04
CA ALA A 217 -7.68 -3.87 -32.42
C ALA A 217 -6.71 -4.06 -31.24
N MET A 218 -7.07 -3.59 -30.05
CA MET A 218 -6.27 -3.77 -28.84
C MET A 218 -6.18 -5.25 -28.43
N ILE A 219 -7.27 -6.01 -28.53
CA ILE A 219 -7.27 -7.46 -28.22
C ILE A 219 -6.35 -8.22 -29.19
N VAL A 220 -6.46 -7.94 -30.49
CA VAL A 220 -5.59 -8.57 -31.51
C VAL A 220 -4.12 -8.22 -31.26
N PHE A 221 -3.82 -6.96 -30.93
CA PHE A 221 -2.45 -6.52 -30.64
C PHE A 221 -1.85 -7.24 -29.43
N VAL A 222 -2.63 -7.40 -28.35
CA VAL A 222 -2.20 -8.15 -27.16
C VAL A 222 -2.00 -9.64 -27.46
N ALA A 223 -2.90 -10.26 -28.24
CA ALA A 223 -2.75 -11.65 -28.64
C ALA A 223 -1.47 -11.88 -29.48
N LEU A 224 -1.13 -10.93 -30.36
CA LEU A 224 0.08 -10.99 -31.19
C LEU A 224 1.37 -10.85 -30.35
N LEU A 225 1.36 -9.99 -29.33
CA LEU A 225 2.47 -9.85 -28.39
C LEU A 225 2.67 -11.13 -27.55
N LEU A 226 1.58 -11.75 -27.09
CA LEU A 226 1.66 -13.01 -26.34
C LEU A 226 2.17 -14.16 -27.22
N TYR A 227 1.75 -14.21 -28.49
CA TYR A 227 2.26 -15.19 -29.44
C TYR A 227 3.76 -15.00 -29.71
N ALA A 228 4.21 -13.76 -29.93
CA ALA A 228 5.62 -13.44 -30.10
C ALA A 228 6.45 -13.80 -28.87
N ALA A 229 5.98 -13.45 -27.66
CA ALA A 229 6.65 -13.80 -26.41
C ALA A 229 6.77 -15.31 -26.20
N ARG A 230 5.76 -16.09 -26.62
CA ARG A 230 5.80 -17.56 -26.56
C ARG A 230 6.80 -18.16 -27.55
N TRP A 231 7.04 -17.51 -28.69
CA TRP A 231 8.02 -17.96 -29.67
C TRP A 231 9.46 -17.75 -29.19
N PHE A 232 9.73 -16.64 -28.48
CA PHE A 232 11.05 -16.38 -27.91
C PHE A 232 11.39 -17.23 -26.67
N ASN A 233 10.40 -17.67 -25.90
CA ASN A 233 10.62 -18.54 -24.72
C ASN A 233 10.63 -20.04 -25.04
N GLY A 234 10.48 -20.43 -26.31
CA GLY A 234 10.40 -21.83 -26.74
C GLY A 234 11.63 -22.36 -27.51
N GLY A 235 12.72 -21.61 -27.54
CA GLY A 235 14.00 -21.97 -28.19
C GLY A 235 15.13 -22.15 -27.20
#